data_AF-A0AAV3NIV7-F1
#
_entry.id   AF-A0AAV3NIV7-F1
#
_cell.length_a   1.000
_cell.length_b   1.000
_cell.length_c   1.000
_cell.angle_alpha   90.00
_cell.angle_beta   90.00
_cell.angle_gamma   90.00
#
_symmetry.space_group_name_H-M   'P 1'
#
loop_
_entity.id
_entity.type
_entity.pdbx_description
1 polymer ?
#
loop_
_entity_poly.entity_id
_entity_poly.type
_entity_poly.pdbx_seq_one_letter_code
_entity_poly.pdbx_strand_id
1 'polypeptide(L)'
;MSLTTYVLTGDNYDIWAKAILNGLEGKNKLGFINGQYPPPGDKASLEYAAWRANNSAICGWLFNSTDSNIQSSNASHNIVSELWLDLKERVVVLIYP
;
A
#
# COMPACT_ATOMS: atom_id res chain seq x y z
N MET A 1 4.77 1.72 -14.00
CA MET A 1 5.27 2.88 -13.23
C MET A 1 5.34 2.46 -11.77
N SER A 2 6.47 2.66 -11.09
CA SER A 2 6.66 2.30 -9.68
C SER A 2 6.69 3.57 -8.82
N LEU A 3 6.23 3.49 -7.56
CA LEU A 3 6.34 4.60 -6.59
C LEU A 3 7.76 4.78 -6.06
N THR A 4 8.55 3.71 -6.08
CA THR A 4 9.88 3.65 -5.48
C THR A 4 10.75 2.68 -6.28
N THR A 5 12.07 2.86 -6.20
CA THR A 5 13.06 1.88 -6.68
C THR A 5 13.51 0.95 -5.57
N TYR A 6 13.18 1.24 -4.30
CA TYR A 6 13.48 0.36 -3.19
C TYR A 6 12.53 -0.84 -3.20
N VAL A 7 13.09 -2.03 -3.07
CA VAL A 7 12.34 -3.25 -2.80
C VAL A 7 12.37 -3.49 -1.29
N LEU A 8 11.22 -3.65 -0.66
CA LEU A 8 11.14 -3.97 0.77
C LEU A 8 11.70 -5.37 1.01
N THR A 9 12.76 -5.45 1.81
CA THR A 9 13.43 -6.72 2.19
C THR A 9 13.34 -7.02 3.69
N GLY A 10 12.73 -6.14 4.48
CA GLY A 10 12.66 -6.21 5.95
C GLY A 10 13.42 -5.05 6.59
N ASP A 11 14.75 -5.11 6.57
CA ASP A 11 15.65 -4.16 7.25
C ASP A 11 15.55 -2.71 6.74
N ASN A 12 15.03 -2.53 5.52
CA ASN A 12 14.93 -1.23 4.87
C ASN A 12 13.54 -0.59 4.95
N TYR A 13 12.67 -1.07 5.84
CA TYR A 13 11.29 -0.62 5.93
C TYR A 13 11.16 0.90 6.05
N ASP A 14 11.95 1.56 6.90
CA ASP A 14 11.83 3.01 7.09
C ASP A 14 12.12 3.79 5.80
N ILE A 15 13.13 3.37 5.04
CA ILE A 15 13.52 4.00 3.77
C ILE A 15 12.45 3.72 2.70
N TRP A 16 12.03 2.46 2.60
CA TRP A 16 11.00 2.04 1.65
C TRP A 16 9.66 2.74 1.93
N ALA A 17 9.22 2.77 3.20
CA ALA A 17 7.98 3.38 3.63
C ALA A 17 7.98 4.88 3.34
N LYS A 18 9.07 5.58 3.67
CA LYS A 18 9.22 7.01 3.36
C LYS A 18 9.12 7.29 1.85
N ALA A 19 9.74 6.44 1.01
CA ALA A 19 9.66 6.57 -0.44
C ALA A 19 8.23 6.36 -0.97
N ILE A 20 7.52 5.34 -0.48
CA ILE A 20 6.11 5.09 -0.82
C ILE A 20 5.23 6.27 -0.41
N LEU A 21 5.34 6.74 0.83
CA LEU A 21 4.52 7.84 1.36
C LEU A 21 4.74 9.12 0.55
N ASN A 22 5.99 9.50 0.27
CA ASN A 22 6.31 10.66 -0.56
C ASN A 22 5.79 10.50 -2.00
N GLY A 23 5.93 9.31 -2.59
CA GLY A 23 5.45 9.02 -3.94
C GLY A 23 3.94 9.11 -4.09
N LEU A 24 3.20 8.73 -3.05
CA LEU A 24 1.74 8.85 -2.97
C LEU A 24 1.29 10.28 -2.68
N GLU A 25 2.00 10.99 -1.80
CA GLU A 25 1.75 12.40 -1.52
C GLU A 25 1.86 13.24 -2.80
N GLY A 26 2.94 13.07 -3.57
CA GLY A 26 3.11 13.73 -4.87
C GLY A 26 2.05 13.35 -5.93
N LYS A 27 1.17 12.39 -5.64
CA LYS A 27 0.04 11.98 -6.50
C LYS A 27 -1.32 12.28 -5.88
N ASN A 28 -1.38 12.96 -4.73
CA ASN A 28 -2.58 13.18 -3.93
C ASN A 28 -3.30 11.88 -3.55
N LYS A 29 -2.55 10.81 -3.29
CA LYS A 29 -3.09 9.48 -2.96
C LYS A 29 -2.79 9.05 -1.52
N LEU A 30 -2.16 9.89 -0.72
CA LEU A 30 -1.82 9.54 0.68
C LEU A 30 -3.06 9.18 1.50
N GLY A 31 -4.20 9.82 1.24
CA GLY A 31 -5.48 9.53 1.91
C GLY A 31 -5.98 8.08 1.75
N PHE A 32 -5.52 7.35 0.73
CA PHE A 32 -5.83 5.92 0.59
C PHE A 32 -5.05 5.07 1.59
N ILE A 33 -3.79 5.40 1.86
CA ILE A 33 -2.92 4.58 2.71
C ILE A 33 -3.26 4.70 4.19
N ASN A 34 -3.70 5.89 4.61
CA ASN A 34 -4.05 6.21 5.99
C ASN A 34 -5.56 6.01 6.29
N GLY A 35 -6.34 5.56 5.30
CA GLY A 35 -7.78 5.31 5.44
C GLY A 35 -8.66 6.57 5.43
N GLN A 36 -8.13 7.75 5.13
CA GLN A 36 -8.93 8.98 4.98
C GLN A 36 -9.90 8.94 3.80
N TYR A 37 -9.63 8.09 2.79
CA TYR A 37 -10.51 7.86 1.65
C TYR A 37 -11.15 6.46 1.72
N PRO A 38 -12.22 6.28 2.52
CA PRO A 38 -12.92 5.00 2.60
C PRO A 38 -13.64 4.69 1.28
N PRO A 39 -13.96 3.41 1.01
CA PRO A 39 -14.75 3.03 -0.16
C PRO A 39 -16.12 3.72 -0.14
N PRO A 40 -16.55 4.33 -1.26
CA PRO A 40 -17.89 4.92 -1.36
C PRO A 40 -18.98 3.86 -1.15
N GLY A 41 -20.10 4.28 -0.54
CA GLY A 41 -21.19 3.36 -0.19
C GLY A 41 -21.93 2.77 -1.40
N ASP A 42 -22.10 3.56 -2.46
CA ASP A 42 -22.74 3.13 -3.70
C ASP A 42 -21.72 2.48 -4.65
N LYS A 43 -21.77 1.16 -4.75
CA LYS A 43 -20.88 0.35 -5.61
C LYS A 43 -21.14 0.51 -7.11
N ALA A 44 -22.27 1.09 -7.52
CA ALA A 44 -22.58 1.36 -8.92
C ALA A 44 -22.11 2.75 -9.38
N SER A 45 -21.70 3.62 -8.43
CA SER A 45 -21.28 4.99 -8.73
C SER A 45 -19.95 5.07 -9.49
N LEU A 46 -19.80 6.13 -10.29
CA LEU A 46 -18.51 6.47 -10.92
C LEU A 46 -17.42 6.77 -9.87
N GLU A 47 -17.81 7.31 -8.72
CA GLU A 47 -16.92 7.56 -7.60
C GLU A 47 -16.31 6.27 -7.06
N TYR A 48 -17.14 5.24 -6.85
CA TYR A 48 -16.66 3.92 -6.42
C TYR A 48 -15.77 3.26 -7.47
N ALA A 49 -16.08 3.39 -8.76
CA ALA A 49 -15.22 2.89 -9.84
C ALA A 49 -13.85 3.58 -9.84
N ALA A 50 -13.81 4.90 -9.67
CA ALA A 50 -12.57 5.67 -9.57
C ALA A 50 -11.78 5.32 -8.31
N TRP A 51 -12.45 5.19 -7.16
CA TRP A 51 -11.84 4.75 -5.90
C TRP A 51 -11.20 3.37 -6.06
N ARG A 52 -11.94 2.41 -6.62
CA ARG A 52 -11.47 1.04 -6.84
C ARG A 52 -10.24 1.01 -7.73
N ALA A 53 -10.24 1.75 -8.84
CA ALA A 53 -9.09 1.83 -9.74
C ALA A 53 -7.84 2.37 -9.05
N ASN A 54 -7.99 3.43 -8.24
CA ASN A 54 -6.88 4.00 -7.47
C ASN A 54 -6.37 3.02 -6.40
N ASN A 55 -7.26 2.42 -5.63
CA ASN A 55 -6.92 1.42 -4.63
C ASN A 55 -6.14 0.25 -5.24
N SER A 56 -6.63 -0.34 -6.34
CA SER A 56 -5.95 -1.43 -7.04
C SER A 56 -4.59 -1.03 -7.60
N ALA A 57 -4.45 0.19 -8.14
CA ALA A 57 -3.16 0.69 -8.62
C ALA A 57 -2.13 0.79 -7.49
N ILE A 58 -2.54 1.28 -6.32
CA ILE A 58 -1.64 1.39 -5.16
C ILE A 58 -1.29 0.01 -4.62
N CYS A 59 -2.25 -0.92 -4.51
CA CYS A 59 -1.95 -2.31 -4.15
C CYS A 59 -0.91 -2.92 -5.10
N GLY A 60 -1.05 -2.70 -6.41
CA GLY A 60 -0.07 -3.15 -7.40
C GLY A 60 1.31 -2.51 -7.22
N TRP A 61 1.38 -1.22 -6.88
CA TRP A 61 2.67 -0.56 -6.58
C TRP A 61 3.33 -1.12 -5.32
N LEU A 62 2.55 -1.32 -4.25
CA LEU A 62 3.05 -1.93 -3.02
C LEU A 62 3.58 -3.33 -3.31
N PHE A 63 2.75 -4.20 -3.92
CA PHE A 63 3.11 -5.57 -4.28
C PHE A 63 4.42 -5.63 -5.10
N ASN A 64 4.53 -4.82 -6.16
CA ASN A 64 5.71 -4.78 -7.03
C ASN A 64 6.97 -4.18 -6.36
N SER A 65 6.80 -3.52 -5.21
CA SER A 65 7.90 -2.93 -4.44
C SER A 65 8.24 -3.75 -3.19
N THR A 66 7.68 -4.95 -3.05
CA THR A 66 8.01 -5.89 -1.95
C THR A 66 8.75 -7.10 -2.48
N ASP A 67 9.72 -7.62 -1.71
CA ASP A 67 10.42 -8.86 -2.03
C ASP A 67 9.44 -10.05 -2.07
N SER A 68 9.74 -11.06 -2.90
CA SER A 68 8.85 -12.21 -3.13
C SER A 68 8.53 -13.00 -1.86
N ASN A 69 9.43 -13.00 -0.87
CA ASN A 69 9.18 -13.64 0.42
C ASN A 69 8.11 -12.92 1.25
N ILE A 70 7.93 -11.61 1.03
CA ILE A 70 6.95 -10.74 1.71
C ILE A 70 5.65 -10.63 0.89
N GLN A 71 5.70 -10.83 -0.42
CA GLN A 71 4.54 -10.73 -1.33
C GLN A 71 3.41 -11.72 -1.02
N SER A 72 3.73 -12.90 -0.49
CA SER A 72 2.76 -13.98 -0.28
C SER A 72 1.66 -13.61 0.73
N SER A 73 1.94 -12.75 1.70
CA SER A 73 0.94 -12.19 2.64
C SER A 73 0.14 -11.02 2.08
N ASN A 74 0.63 -10.37 1.02
CA ASN A 74 -0.01 -9.18 0.44
C ASN A 74 -1.18 -9.54 -0.48
N ALA A 75 -1.18 -10.76 -1.04
CA ALA A 75 -2.15 -11.20 -2.05
C ALA A 75 -3.60 -11.31 -1.52
N SER A 76 -3.80 -11.38 -0.20
CA SER A 76 -5.12 -11.49 0.42
C SER A 76 -5.84 -10.15 0.64
N HIS A 77 -5.15 -9.01 0.53
CA HIS A 77 -5.71 -7.71 0.87
C HIS A 77 -6.24 -6.97 -0.35
N ASN A 78 -7.53 -6.62 -0.31
CA ASN A 78 -8.20 -5.86 -1.37
C ASN A 78 -8.27 -4.36 -1.09
N ILE A 79 -7.97 -3.93 0.14
CA ILE A 79 -7.98 -2.52 0.53
C ILE A 79 -6.57 -2.11 0.93
N VAL A 80 -6.09 -1.01 0.34
CA VAL A 80 -4.69 -0.58 0.49
C VAL A 80 -4.34 -0.16 1.92
N SER A 81 -5.26 0.44 2.66
CA SER A 81 -5.04 0.79 4.07
C SER A 81 -4.84 -0.46 4.95
N GLU A 82 -5.59 -1.53 4.68
CA GLU A 82 -5.45 -2.82 5.39
C GLU A 82 -4.11 -3.47 5.04
N LEU A 83 -3.77 -3.52 3.75
CA LEU A 83 -2.48 -4.01 3.28
C LEU A 83 -1.31 -3.25 3.91
N TRP A 84 -1.40 -1.93 4.01
CA TRP A 84 -0.36 -1.11 4.60
C TRP A 84 -0.18 -1.37 6.11
N LEU A 85 -1.28 -1.55 6.85
CA LEU A 85 -1.23 -1.88 8.26
C LEU A 85 -0.59 -3.25 8.49
N ASP A 86 -0.98 -4.28 7.75
CA ASP A 86 -0.40 -5.63 7.84
C ASP A 86 1.11 -5.61 7.53
N LEU A 87 1.53 -4.86 6.49
CA LEU A 87 2.95 -4.67 6.18
C LEU A 87 3.72 -3.99 7.32
N LYS A 88 3.13 -2.96 7.93
CA LYS A 88 3.75 -2.25 9.06
C LYS A 88 3.88 -3.15 10.28
N GLU A 89 2.83 -3.87 10.65
CA GLU A 89 2.82 -4.74 11.82
C GLU A 89 3.83 -5.89 11.66
N ARG A 90 3.86 -6.56 10.51
CA ARG A 90 4.80 -7.66 10.27
C ARG A 90 6.26 -7.23 10.35
N VAL A 91 6.60 -6.09 9.75
CA VAL A 91 8.00 -5.64 9.78
C VAL A 91 8.38 -5.17 11.20
N VAL A 92 7.47 -4.54 11.93
CA VAL A 92 7.72 -4.21 13.35
C VAL A 92 7.92 -5.47 14.19
N VAL A 93 7.10 -6.51 14.00
CA VAL A 93 7.21 -7.81 14.71
C VAL A 93 8.49 -8.56 14.33
N LEU A 94 8.98 -8.44 13.09
CA LEU A 94 10.24 -9.07 12.66
C LEU A 94 11.48 -8.32 13.16
N ILE A 95 11.38 -7.01 13.42
CA ILE A 95 12.49 -6.19 13.93
C ILE A 95 12.59 -6.26 15.48
N TYR A 96 11.50 -6.59 16.17
CA TYR A 96 11.45 -6.73 17.64
C TYR A 96 10.79 -8.06 18.06
N PRO A 97 11.58 -9.14 18.28
CA PRO A 97 11.08 -10.38 18.86
C PRO A 97 10.72 -10.26 20.35
#